data_AF-A0AAD6ZC41-F1
#
_entry.id   AF-A0AAD6ZC41-F1
#
_cell.length_a   1.000
_cell.length_b   1.000
_cell.length_c   1.000
_cell.angle_alpha   90.00
_cell.angle_beta   90.00
_cell.angle_gamma   90.00
#
_symmetry.space_group_name_H-M   'P 1'
#
loop_
_entity.id
_entity.type
_entity.pdbx_description
1 polymer ?
#
loop_
_entity_poly.entity_id
_entity_poly.type
_entity_poly.pdbx_seq_one_letter_code
_entity_poly.pdbx_strand_id
1 'polypeptide(L)'
;MGPVTRLLWSFPLYSLLLSARSFWSLCSVRKGAYSGHSWTLQMPPLKDLCAILKTSDFFVVPTGMAYAVHYLDKHMDPGSALQFHLGCDHHLPGWIAQAFNELIMGNPLTISPEDQELLGRDILLVLTQTHAKVTNHCVTLAVCPPEPIHGHLVLQPLPLHHRVGQGLDLCARGVGNAAEG
;
A
#
# COMPACT_ATOMS: atom_id res chain seq x y z
N MET A 1 -10.84 18.87 31.81
CA MET A 1 -11.75 17.70 31.76
C MET A 1 -12.96 18.10 30.95
N GLY A 2 -12.99 17.77 29.66
CA GLY A 2 -14.10 18.07 28.75
C GLY A 2 -14.78 16.77 28.31
N PRO A 3 -16.10 16.77 28.03
CA PRO A 3 -16.82 15.57 27.65
C PRO A 3 -16.39 15.12 26.25
N VAL A 4 -15.91 13.88 26.16
CA VAL A 4 -15.65 13.19 24.90
C VAL A 4 -17.00 12.76 24.33
N THR A 5 -17.58 13.59 23.47
CA THR A 5 -18.75 13.26 22.66
C THR A 5 -18.33 12.22 21.63
N ARG A 6 -18.53 10.94 21.96
CA ARG A 6 -18.51 9.85 20.98
C ARG A 6 -19.69 10.06 20.03
N LEU A 7 -19.42 10.62 18.86
CA LEU A 7 -20.31 10.58 17.71
C LEU A 7 -20.50 9.12 17.30
N LEU A 8 -21.57 8.52 17.83
CA LEU A 8 -22.17 7.31 17.30
C LEU A 8 -22.63 7.63 15.88
N TRP A 9 -21.84 7.19 14.91
CA TRP A 9 -22.26 7.10 13.53
C TRP A 9 -23.45 6.15 13.48
N SER A 10 -24.65 6.70 13.34
CA SER A 10 -25.84 5.98 12.93
C SER A 10 -25.55 5.33 11.59
N PHE A 11 -25.14 4.06 11.59
CA PHE A 11 -25.10 3.24 10.39
C PHE A 11 -26.53 3.08 9.89
N PRO A 12 -26.89 3.63 8.72
CA PRO A 12 -28.22 3.40 8.19
C PRO A 12 -28.30 1.93 7.78
N LEU A 13 -29.44 1.29 8.06
CA LEU A 13 -29.82 -0.10 7.71
C LEU A 13 -29.67 -0.48 6.22
N TYR A 14 -29.16 0.42 5.38
CA TYR A 14 -28.82 0.21 3.97
C TYR A 14 -27.62 -0.73 3.74
N SER A 15 -26.82 -1.05 4.77
CA SER A 15 -25.69 -1.98 4.64
C SER A 15 -26.08 -3.46 4.50
N LEU A 16 -27.34 -3.83 4.74
CA LEU A 16 -27.80 -5.24 4.61
C LEU A 16 -28.25 -5.61 3.19
N LEU A 17 -28.52 -4.64 2.32
CA LEU A 17 -28.95 -4.88 0.93
C LEU A 17 -27.83 -4.70 -0.10
N LEU A 18 -26.66 -4.23 0.33
CA LEU A 18 -25.43 -4.14 -0.45
C LEU A 18 -24.61 -5.41 -0.17
N SER A 19 -24.72 -6.53 -0.86
CA SER A 19 -25.38 -6.91 -2.10
C SER A 19 -25.58 -8.41 -1.96
N ALA A 20 -26.82 -8.92 -2.07
CA ALA A 20 -27.06 -10.36 -2.06
C ALA A 20 -26.17 -11.09 -3.07
N ARG A 21 -25.74 -10.41 -4.14
CA ARG A 21 -24.80 -10.89 -5.16
C ARG A 21 -23.37 -11.00 -4.65
N SER A 22 -22.89 -10.05 -3.85
CA SER A 22 -21.56 -10.11 -3.21
C SER A 22 -21.51 -11.19 -2.14
N PHE A 23 -22.58 -11.31 -1.34
CA PHE A 23 -22.73 -12.40 -0.37
C PHE A 23 -22.86 -13.78 -1.05
N TRP A 24 -23.60 -13.86 -2.16
CA TRP A 24 -23.72 -15.09 -2.95
C TRP A 24 -22.40 -15.47 -3.63
N SER A 25 -21.65 -14.49 -4.13
CA SER A 25 -20.31 -14.68 -4.67
C SER A 25 -19.38 -15.26 -3.59
N LEU A 26 -19.38 -14.67 -2.40
CA LEU A 26 -18.62 -15.18 -1.25
C LEU A 26 -19.04 -16.60 -0.80
N CYS A 27 -20.35 -16.87 -0.75
CA CYS A 27 -20.86 -18.21 -0.42
C CYS A 27 -20.46 -19.25 -1.46
N SER A 28 -20.32 -18.84 -2.73
CA SER A 28 -19.88 -19.72 -3.81
C SER A 28 -18.38 -20.04 -3.71
N VAL A 29 -17.54 -19.09 -3.25
CA VAL A 29 -16.12 -19.32 -2.91
C VAL A 29 -15.96 -20.35 -1.79
N ARG A 30 -16.78 -20.26 -0.74
CA ARG A 30 -16.61 -21.11 0.46
C ARG A 30 -17.00 -22.58 0.25
N LYS A 31 -17.93 -22.88 -0.65
CA LYS A 31 -18.45 -24.25 -0.83
C LYS A 31 -17.56 -25.17 -1.65
N GLY A 32 -16.44 -24.70 -2.20
CA GLY A 32 -15.66 -25.47 -3.19
C GLY A 32 -16.48 -25.85 -4.43
N ALA A 33 -17.71 -25.33 -4.55
CA ALA A 33 -18.71 -25.63 -5.55
C ALA A 33 -18.72 -24.52 -6.60
N TYR A 34 -17.55 -24.26 -7.17
CA TYR A 34 -17.44 -23.74 -8.52
C TYR A 34 -17.06 -24.89 -9.45
N SER A 35 -17.80 -26.00 -9.36
CA SER A 35 -17.76 -27.06 -10.36
C SER A 35 -18.51 -26.57 -11.60
N GLY A 36 -17.76 -26.00 -12.56
CA GLY A 36 -18.17 -26.08 -13.97
C GLY A 36 -18.98 -24.93 -14.57
N HIS A 37 -19.00 -23.73 -13.97
CA HIS A 37 -19.24 -22.54 -14.78
C HIS A 37 -17.88 -22.06 -15.23
N SER A 38 -17.60 -22.17 -16.53
CA SER A 38 -16.41 -21.55 -17.11
C SER A 38 -16.43 -20.09 -16.65
N TRP A 39 -15.41 -19.69 -15.89
CA TRP A 39 -15.10 -18.29 -15.75
C TRP A 39 -14.96 -17.81 -17.18
N THR A 40 -15.95 -17.07 -17.67
CA THR A 40 -15.81 -16.39 -18.93
C THR A 40 -14.53 -15.60 -18.82
N LEU A 41 -13.72 -15.62 -19.87
CA LEU A 41 -12.36 -15.06 -19.98
C LEU A 41 -12.20 -13.58 -19.56
N GLN A 42 -13.24 -12.96 -19.02
CA GLN A 42 -13.35 -11.54 -18.72
C GLN A 42 -12.98 -11.23 -17.27
N MET A 43 -12.08 -10.27 -17.12
CA MET A 43 -11.71 -9.67 -15.84
C MET A 43 -12.96 -9.13 -15.12
N PRO A 44 -13.18 -9.46 -13.83
CA PRO A 44 -14.26 -8.85 -13.06
C PRO A 44 -14.10 -7.33 -13.01
N PRO A 45 -15.20 -6.55 -13.03
CA PRO A 45 -15.10 -5.10 -12.96
C PRO A 45 -14.52 -4.67 -11.61
N LEU A 46 -13.71 -3.60 -11.61
CA LEU A 46 -13.03 -3.06 -10.43
C LEU A 46 -13.96 -2.91 -9.21
N LYS A 47 -15.18 -2.40 -9.43
CA LYS A 47 -16.20 -2.21 -8.37
C LYS A 47 -16.57 -3.52 -7.66
N ASP A 48 -16.69 -4.62 -8.41
CA ASP A 48 -17.03 -5.92 -7.83
C ASP A 48 -15.86 -6.47 -7.03
N LEU A 49 -14.62 -6.28 -7.49
CA LEU A 49 -13.42 -6.69 -6.76
C LEU A 49 -13.26 -5.92 -5.44
N CYS A 50 -13.46 -4.60 -5.44
CA CYS A 50 -13.46 -3.80 -4.21
C CYS A 50 -14.57 -4.23 -3.25
N ALA A 51 -15.77 -4.54 -3.78
CA ALA A 51 -16.86 -5.05 -2.97
C ALA A 51 -16.54 -6.44 -2.37
N ILE A 52 -15.93 -7.34 -3.15
CA ILE A 52 -15.49 -8.65 -2.65
C ILE A 52 -14.43 -8.47 -1.58
N LEU A 53 -13.42 -7.61 -1.79
CA LEU A 53 -12.36 -7.35 -0.81
C LEU A 53 -12.97 -6.87 0.52
N LYS A 54 -13.78 -5.81 0.47
CA LYS A 54 -14.45 -5.24 1.64
C LYS A 54 -15.33 -6.24 2.38
N THR A 55 -16.12 -7.02 1.64
CA THR A 55 -17.03 -8.00 2.25
C THR A 55 -16.25 -9.19 2.82
N SER A 56 -15.17 -9.61 2.15
CA SER A 56 -14.31 -10.70 2.61
C SER A 56 -13.55 -10.32 3.87
N ASP A 57 -13.05 -9.10 3.95
CA ASP A 57 -12.39 -8.57 5.13
C ASP A 57 -13.37 -8.46 6.30
N PHE A 58 -14.56 -7.89 6.07
CA PHE A 58 -15.61 -7.77 7.09
C PHE A 58 -16.04 -9.12 7.69
N PHE A 59 -16.19 -10.16 6.86
CA PHE A 59 -16.56 -11.50 7.32
C PHE A 59 -15.35 -12.41 7.63
N VAL A 60 -14.12 -11.89 7.57
CA VAL A 60 -12.88 -12.62 7.81
C VAL A 60 -12.82 -13.91 6.96
N VAL A 61 -12.96 -13.75 5.65
CA VAL A 61 -12.90 -14.84 4.65
C VAL A 61 -11.59 -14.70 3.86
N PRO A 62 -10.48 -15.35 4.30
CA PRO A 62 -9.15 -15.10 3.73
C PRO A 62 -9.05 -15.44 2.25
N THR A 63 -9.81 -16.45 1.79
CA THR A 63 -9.84 -16.86 0.38
C THR A 63 -10.47 -15.80 -0.52
N GLY A 64 -11.50 -15.09 -0.04
CA GLY A 64 -12.15 -14.00 -0.77
C GLY A 64 -11.24 -12.77 -0.86
N MET A 65 -10.50 -12.46 0.22
CA MET A 65 -9.49 -11.41 0.21
C MET A 65 -8.37 -11.73 -0.77
N ALA A 66 -7.79 -12.95 -0.68
CA ALA A 66 -6.72 -13.38 -1.57
C ALA A 66 -7.16 -13.36 -3.04
N TYR A 67 -8.41 -13.78 -3.32
CA TYR A 67 -9.00 -13.68 -4.65
C TYR A 67 -9.08 -12.22 -5.13
N ALA A 68 -9.66 -11.33 -4.32
CA ALA A 68 -9.82 -9.93 -4.73
C ALA A 68 -8.47 -9.26 -4.96
N VAL A 69 -7.50 -9.43 -4.06
CA VAL A 69 -6.13 -8.91 -4.21
C VAL A 69 -5.48 -9.43 -5.49
N HIS A 70 -5.55 -10.74 -5.74
CA HIS A 70 -4.96 -11.35 -6.93
C HIS A 70 -5.48 -10.76 -8.25
N TYR A 71 -6.78 -10.47 -8.34
CA TYR A 71 -7.38 -9.91 -9.54
C TYR A 71 -7.23 -8.39 -9.62
N LEU A 72 -7.18 -7.69 -8.48
CA LEU A 72 -6.90 -6.26 -8.43
C LEU A 72 -5.46 -5.95 -8.88
N ASP A 73 -4.49 -6.78 -8.47
CA ASP A 73 -3.08 -6.67 -8.93
C ASP A 73 -2.93 -6.84 -10.44
N LYS A 74 -3.86 -7.57 -11.07
CA LYS A 74 -3.87 -7.83 -12.51
C LYS A 74 -4.73 -6.84 -13.29
N HIS A 75 -5.47 -5.97 -12.61
CA HIS A 75 -6.31 -4.98 -13.27
C HIS A 75 -5.40 -3.87 -13.84
N MET A 76 -5.67 -3.43 -15.07
CA MET A 76 -4.70 -2.63 -15.84
C MET A 76 -4.35 -1.27 -15.22
N ASP A 77 -5.14 -0.76 -14.28
CA ASP A 77 -4.74 0.35 -13.40
C ASP A 77 -5.87 0.59 -12.37
N PRO A 78 -5.75 0.14 -11.10
CA PRO A 78 -6.65 0.62 -10.05
C PRO A 78 -6.37 2.09 -9.69
N GLY A 79 -5.21 2.64 -10.11
CA GLY A 79 -4.72 3.94 -9.66
C GLY A 79 -4.04 3.82 -8.29
N SER A 80 -2.88 4.44 -8.15
CA SER A 80 -2.06 4.38 -6.93
C SER A 80 -2.80 4.94 -5.71
N ALA A 81 -3.65 5.95 -5.87
CA ALA A 81 -4.45 6.48 -4.77
C ALA A 81 -5.46 5.45 -4.22
N LEU A 82 -6.18 4.74 -5.11
CA LEU A 82 -7.11 3.69 -4.71
C LEU A 82 -6.36 2.51 -4.09
N GLN A 83 -5.24 2.08 -4.68
CA GLN A 83 -4.44 0.99 -4.14
C GLN A 83 -3.87 1.32 -2.76
N PHE A 84 -3.44 2.56 -2.55
CA PHE A 84 -3.01 3.05 -1.24
C PHE A 84 -4.15 3.05 -0.22
N HIS A 85 -5.32 3.57 -0.62
CA HIS A 85 -6.52 3.62 0.22
C HIS A 85 -6.96 2.21 0.65
N LEU A 86 -7.15 1.30 -0.32
CA LEU A 86 -7.52 -0.10 -0.05
C LEU A 86 -6.43 -0.82 0.75
N GLY A 87 -5.16 -0.52 0.49
CA GLY A 87 -4.04 -1.07 1.22
C GLY A 87 -4.06 -0.69 2.70
N CYS A 88 -4.37 0.56 3.01
CA CYS A 88 -4.53 1.04 4.38
C CYS A 88 -5.75 0.38 5.07
N ASP A 89 -6.92 0.43 4.42
CA ASP A 89 -8.18 -0.09 4.99
C ASP A 89 -8.12 -1.58 5.30
N HIS A 90 -7.49 -2.36 4.41
CA HIS A 90 -7.42 -3.82 4.51
C HIS A 90 -6.05 -4.35 4.98
N HIS A 91 -5.17 -3.47 5.49
CA HIS A 91 -3.85 -3.82 6.02
C HIS A 91 -2.99 -4.66 5.05
N LEU A 92 -2.90 -4.22 3.79
CA LEU A 92 -2.09 -4.87 2.75
C LEU A 92 -0.75 -4.11 2.58
N PRO A 93 0.30 -4.43 3.36
CA PRO A 93 1.51 -3.62 3.42
C PRO A 93 2.26 -3.53 2.09
N GLY A 94 2.21 -4.58 1.26
CA GLY A 94 2.81 -4.58 -0.07
C GLY A 94 2.21 -3.51 -0.99
N TRP A 95 0.88 -3.35 -0.92
CA TRP A 95 0.16 -2.33 -1.67
C TRP A 95 0.43 -0.93 -1.14
N ILE A 96 0.43 -0.76 0.18
CA ILE A 96 0.74 0.55 0.80
C ILE A 96 2.11 1.04 0.33
N ALA A 97 3.14 0.19 0.44
CA ALA A 97 4.50 0.56 0.08
C ALA A 97 4.65 0.88 -1.41
N GLN A 98 4.10 0.03 -2.29
CA GLN A 98 4.15 0.24 -3.73
C GLN A 98 3.42 1.53 -4.14
N ALA A 99 2.16 1.65 -3.73
CA ALA A 99 1.31 2.77 -4.12
C ALA A 99 1.83 4.10 -3.57
N PHE A 100 2.34 4.12 -2.33
CA PHE A 100 2.94 5.31 -1.75
C PHE A 100 4.19 5.77 -2.51
N ASN A 101 5.04 4.84 -2.94
CA ASN A 101 6.21 5.15 -3.76
C ASN A 101 5.77 5.73 -5.12
N GLU A 102 4.77 5.15 -5.77
CA GLU A 102 4.23 5.68 -7.03
C GLU A 102 3.65 7.09 -6.85
N LEU A 103 2.93 7.34 -5.76
CA LEU A 103 2.40 8.67 -5.41
C LEU A 103 3.50 9.70 -5.15
N ILE A 104 4.61 9.32 -4.52
CA ILE A 104 5.76 10.22 -4.27
C ILE A 104 6.50 10.54 -5.57
N MET A 105 6.67 9.54 -6.44
CA MET A 105 7.37 9.71 -7.72
C MET A 105 6.54 10.53 -8.72
N GLY A 106 5.21 10.54 -8.56
CA GLY A 106 4.30 11.41 -9.29
C GLY A 106 4.33 12.87 -8.79
N ASN A 107 3.73 13.77 -9.57
CA ASN A 107 3.55 15.15 -9.15
C ASN A 107 2.31 15.28 -8.25
N PRO A 108 2.44 15.74 -6.99
CA PRO A 108 1.29 15.90 -6.10
C PRO A 108 0.22 16.87 -6.63
N LEU A 109 0.59 17.80 -7.52
CA LEU A 109 -0.33 18.77 -8.13
C LEU A 109 -1.19 18.16 -9.24
N THR A 110 -0.85 16.97 -9.75
CA THR A 110 -1.62 16.28 -10.80
C THR A 110 -2.60 15.25 -10.23
N ILE A 111 -2.71 15.12 -8.91
CA ILE A 111 -3.65 14.22 -8.26
C ILE A 111 -5.07 14.72 -8.50
N SER A 112 -5.94 13.85 -9.03
CA SER A 112 -7.34 14.18 -9.33
C SER A 112 -8.13 14.52 -8.05
N PRO A 113 -9.21 15.33 -8.12
CA PRO A 113 -10.06 15.60 -6.97
C PRO A 113 -10.63 14.33 -6.32
N GLU A 114 -10.96 13.32 -7.14
CA GLU A 114 -11.46 12.03 -6.67
C GLU A 114 -10.39 11.27 -5.86
N ASP A 115 -9.15 11.28 -6.33
CA ASP A 115 -8.02 10.68 -5.62
C ASP A 115 -7.66 11.46 -4.35
N GLN A 116 -7.82 12.78 -4.36
CA GLN A 116 -7.63 13.62 -3.17
C GLN A 116 -8.64 13.26 -2.07
N GLU A 117 -9.89 13.00 -2.44
CA GLU A 117 -10.92 12.54 -1.51
C GLU A 117 -10.59 11.17 -0.92
N LEU A 118 -10.10 10.24 -1.76
CA LEU A 118 -9.69 8.89 -1.33
C LEU A 118 -8.50 8.89 -0.36
N LEU A 119 -7.48 9.70 -0.65
CA LEU A 119 -6.26 9.80 0.18
C LEU A 119 -6.51 10.55 1.49
N GLY A 120 -7.36 11.58 1.45
CA GLY A 120 -7.60 12.48 2.55
C GLY A 120 -6.47 13.49 2.77
N ARG A 121 -6.77 14.52 3.56
CA ARG A 121 -5.91 15.70 3.75
C ARG A 121 -4.54 15.36 4.35
N ASP A 122 -4.50 14.46 5.32
CA ASP A 122 -3.27 14.16 6.05
C ASP A 122 -2.25 13.46 5.16
N ILE A 123 -2.72 12.52 4.33
CA ILE A 123 -1.86 11.81 3.38
C ILE A 123 -1.37 12.76 2.29
N LEU A 124 -2.24 13.63 1.77
CA LEU A 124 -1.84 14.65 0.79
C LEU A 124 -0.77 15.60 1.35
N LEU A 125 -0.89 15.99 2.63
CA LEU A 125 0.12 16.80 3.32
C LEU A 125 1.45 16.06 3.42
N VAL A 126 1.44 14.78 3.79
CA VAL A 126 2.65 13.95 3.86
C VAL A 126 3.29 13.80 2.47
N LEU A 127 2.49 13.56 1.43
CA LEU A 127 2.98 13.45 0.05
C LEU A 127 3.64 14.74 -0.42
N THR A 128 2.99 15.89 -0.23
CA THR A 128 3.56 17.19 -0.62
C THR A 128 4.84 17.52 0.15
N GLN A 129 4.87 17.28 1.47
CA GLN A 129 6.07 17.48 2.27
C GLN A 129 7.22 16.56 1.83
N THR A 130 6.91 15.30 1.53
CA THR A 130 7.91 14.31 1.09
C THR A 130 8.46 14.68 -0.28
N HIS A 131 7.60 15.03 -1.23
CA HIS A 131 8.01 15.48 -2.55
C HIS A 131 8.88 16.74 -2.48
N ALA A 132 8.53 17.71 -1.63
CA ALA A 132 9.35 18.92 -1.42
C ALA A 132 10.73 18.59 -0.84
N LYS A 133 10.82 17.67 0.14
CA LYS A 133 12.09 17.21 0.70
C LYS A 133 12.96 16.51 -0.34
N VAL A 134 12.38 15.61 -1.14
CA VAL A 134 13.10 14.89 -2.21
C VAL A 134 13.61 15.90 -3.24
N THR A 135 12.75 16.81 -3.69
CA THR A 135 13.11 17.85 -4.66
C THR A 135 14.25 18.73 -4.14
N ASN A 136 14.14 19.23 -2.91
CA ASN A 136 15.20 20.04 -2.28
C ASN A 136 16.50 19.27 -2.14
N HIS A 137 16.44 17.98 -1.82
CA HIS A 137 17.62 17.12 -1.73
C HIS A 137 18.27 16.94 -3.10
N CYS A 138 17.52 16.64 -4.16
CA CYS A 138 18.02 16.55 -5.52
C CYS A 138 18.67 17.86 -6.00
N VAL A 139 18.06 19.01 -5.69
CA VAL A 139 18.65 20.33 -5.99
C VAL A 139 19.96 20.54 -5.22
N THR A 140 19.99 20.17 -3.94
CA THR A 140 21.20 20.25 -3.12
C THR A 140 22.32 19.39 -3.71
N LEU A 141 22.03 18.16 -4.12
CA LEU A 141 22.99 17.27 -4.77
C LEU A 141 23.45 17.80 -6.13
N ALA A 142 22.59 18.49 -6.87
CA ALA A 142 22.95 19.09 -8.15
C ALA A 142 23.86 20.32 -7.99
N VAL A 143 23.65 21.13 -6.96
CA VAL A 143 24.45 22.35 -6.68
C VAL A 143 25.75 22.02 -5.96
N CYS A 144 25.69 21.06 -5.01
CA CYS A 144 26.80 20.64 -4.17
C CYS A 144 26.94 19.11 -4.27
N PRO A 145 27.48 18.57 -5.38
CA PRO A 145 27.67 17.14 -5.52
C PRO A 145 28.62 16.62 -4.43
N PRO A 146 28.35 15.43 -3.87
CA PRO A 146 29.25 14.82 -2.89
C PRO A 146 30.63 14.59 -3.53
N GLU A 147 31.68 14.70 -2.72
CA GLU A 147 33.05 14.45 -3.18
C GLU A 147 33.11 13.04 -3.79
N PRO A 148 33.65 12.89 -5.03
CA PRO A 148 33.72 11.59 -5.65
C PRO A 148 34.55 10.68 -4.75
N ILE A 149 34.01 9.52 -4.38
CA ILE A 149 34.76 8.54 -3.59
C ILE A 149 35.81 7.94 -4.53
N HIS A 150 37.04 8.47 -4.47
CA HIS A 150 38.19 7.97 -5.23
C HIS A 150 38.74 6.72 -4.55
N GLY A 151 37.93 5.67 -4.49
CA GLY A 151 38.35 4.33 -4.10
C GLY A 151 38.55 3.48 -5.34
N HIS A 152 39.70 2.80 -5.44
CA HIS A 152 39.92 1.63 -6.31
C HIS A 152 39.03 0.44 -5.90
N LEU A 153 37.77 0.68 -5.53
CA LEU A 153 36.75 -0.34 -5.59
C LEU A 153 36.49 -0.55 -7.07
N VAL A 154 37.32 -1.41 -7.67
CA VAL A 154 36.85 -2.27 -8.76
C VAL A 154 35.47 -2.71 -8.31
N LEU A 155 34.43 -2.27 -9.02
CA LEU A 155 33.10 -2.86 -8.93
C LEU A 155 33.30 -4.33 -9.32
N GLN A 156 33.76 -5.16 -8.38
CA GLN A 156 33.71 -6.59 -8.55
C GLN A 156 32.22 -6.87 -8.75
N PRO A 157 31.82 -7.44 -9.88
CA PRO A 157 30.44 -7.82 -10.10
C PRO A 157 30.02 -8.62 -8.86
N LEU A 158 29.03 -8.11 -8.13
CA LEU A 158 28.43 -8.85 -7.02
C LEU A 158 28.10 -10.24 -7.58
N PRO A 159 28.72 -11.33 -7.09
CA PRO A 159 28.35 -12.64 -7.54
C PRO A 159 26.87 -12.81 -7.19
N LEU A 160 26.05 -13.00 -8.23
CA LEU A 160 24.65 -13.39 -8.15
C LEU A 160 24.56 -14.80 -7.54
N HIS A 161 24.91 -14.93 -6.26
CA HIS A 161 24.65 -16.11 -5.46
C HIS A 161 23.63 -15.76 -4.40
N HIS A 162 22.37 -15.92 -4.82
CA HIS A 162 21.31 -16.58 -4.08
C HIS A 162 21.71 -17.00 -2.65
N ARG A 163 21.38 -16.18 -1.65
CA ARG A 163 21.14 -16.68 -0.29
C ARG A 163 20.11 -15.83 0.42
N VAL A 164 18.90 -16.35 0.38
CA VAL A 164 17.87 -16.15 1.40
C VAL A 164 18.44 -16.62 2.75
N GLY A 165 18.36 -15.77 3.77
CA GLY A 165 18.38 -16.16 5.18
C GLY A 165 19.66 -15.87 5.96
N GLN A 166 19.45 -15.36 7.18
CA GLN A 166 20.40 -15.01 8.25
C GLN A 166 21.00 -13.60 8.09
N GLY A 167 20.90 -12.68 9.04
CA GLY A 167 20.41 -12.70 10.41
C GLY A 167 20.83 -11.36 11.02
N LEU A 168 19.90 -10.72 11.73
CA LEU A 168 20.14 -9.52 12.52
C LEU A 168 21.21 -9.81 13.59
N ASP A 169 22.37 -9.18 13.51
CA ASP A 169 23.18 -8.84 14.68
C ASP A 169 24.38 -8.02 14.20
N LEU A 170 24.41 -6.72 14.50
CA LEU A 170 25.61 -5.87 14.64
C LEU A 170 25.19 -4.41 14.85
N CYS A 171 24.66 -4.09 16.03
CA CYS A 171 24.56 -2.71 16.53
C CYS A 171 24.69 -2.70 18.05
N ALA A 172 25.87 -3.04 18.59
CA ALA A 172 26.23 -2.70 19.96
C ALA A 172 27.75 -2.86 20.23
N ARG A 173 28.56 -1.88 19.82
CA ARG A 173 29.78 -1.51 20.57
C ARG A 173 30.43 -0.26 19.99
N GLY A 174 30.46 0.81 20.79
CA GLY A 174 31.27 1.98 20.49
C GLY A 174 30.82 3.27 21.19
N VAL A 175 30.65 3.27 22.51
CA VAL A 175 30.66 4.53 23.28
C VAL A 175 32.03 4.61 23.93
N GLY A 176 32.86 5.50 23.37
CA GLY A 176 34.20 5.82 23.88
C GLY A 176 34.11 6.70 25.12
N ASN A 177 34.95 6.36 26.10
CA ASN A 177 35.28 7.20 27.25
C ASN A 177 36.05 8.44 26.78
N ALA A 178 35.60 9.62 27.19
CA ALA A 178 36.40 10.84 27.20
C ALA A 178 35.91 11.75 28.33
N ALA A 179 36.65 11.79 29.44
CA ALA A 179 36.71 12.91 30.37
C ALA A 179 37.83 12.65 31.40
N GLU A 180 39.05 13.02 31.03
CA GLU A 180 40.04 13.54 31.98
C GLU A 180 40.03 15.07 31.84
N GLY A 181 39.97 15.78 32.97
CA GLY A 181 39.93 17.23 33.07
C GLY A 181 39.38 17.69 34.41
#